data_AF-A0A8C0C345-F1
#
_entry.id   AF-A0A8C0C345-F1
#
_cell.length_a   1.000
_cell.length_b   1.000
_cell.length_c   1.000
_cell.angle_alpha   90.00
_cell.angle_beta   90.00
_cell.angle_gamma   90.00
#
_symmetry.space_group_name_H-M   'P 1'
#
loop_
_entity.id
_entity.type
_entity.pdbx_description
1 polymer ?
#
loop_
_entity_poly.entity_id
_entity_poly.type
_entity_poly.pdbx_seq_one_letter_code
_entity_poly.pdbx_strand_id
1 'polypeptide(L)'
;MAQNLYGPGVRMGNWNEDVYLEEELMKDFLAKRDKGQLLIQRNRRLKENLLRPMQLSISEDGYIRYGDKVMLVNPDHPETEADLFLGGDLSLCMTPDEIKAHLSDELEVPCGLSAAQTKIPVGRNTFTILCAAGEVIGQVLRYGQNFRLGIAGGFADRMANAKILINHCHTNRGLVAHRHLFLSTYFGKEAEVAAHTYLDSHRVEKPKNHWMLVTGNPRKDSSTMLDLPKPPAEDTRVLEPVAEPGGRNAPGAHACTRPM
;
A
#
# COMPACT_ATOMS: atom_id res chain seq x y z
N MET A 1 -36.09 -39.06 17.33
CA MET A 1 -35.34 -38.26 18.32
C MET A 1 -36.09 -36.95 18.45
N ALA A 2 -36.55 -36.61 19.67
CA ALA A 2 -37.45 -35.48 19.86
C ALA A 2 -36.75 -34.16 19.47
N GLN A 3 -37.33 -33.44 18.52
CA GLN A 3 -36.94 -32.07 18.22
C GLN A 3 -37.37 -31.19 19.40
N ASN A 4 -36.50 -30.27 19.85
CA ASN A 4 -36.86 -29.26 20.85
C ASN A 4 -37.90 -28.31 20.24
N LEU A 5 -39.18 -28.68 20.37
CA LEU A 5 -40.35 -27.93 19.89
C LEU A 5 -40.68 -26.72 20.77
N TYR A 6 -40.13 -26.67 21.99
CA TYR A 6 -40.40 -25.65 22.99
C TYR A 6 -39.09 -25.06 23.50
N GLY A 7 -39.06 -23.74 23.71
CA GLY A 7 -37.90 -23.05 24.28
C GLY A 7 -37.81 -23.19 25.81
N PRO A 8 -36.69 -22.76 26.42
CA PRO A 8 -36.40 -22.93 27.86
C PRO A 8 -37.44 -22.27 28.80
N GLY A 9 -38.19 -21.29 28.30
CA GLY A 9 -39.28 -20.64 29.03
C GLY A 9 -40.51 -21.53 29.27
N VAL A 10 -40.63 -22.66 28.56
CA VAL A 10 -41.71 -23.64 28.77
C VAL A 10 -41.14 -24.80 29.58
N ARG A 11 -41.75 -25.09 30.75
CA ARG A 11 -41.30 -26.12 31.69
C ARG A 11 -41.59 -27.55 31.21
N MET A 12 -41.07 -27.90 30.04
CA MET A 12 -41.28 -29.18 29.37
C MET A 12 -39.93 -29.78 28.97
N GLY A 13 -39.76 -31.09 29.18
CA GLY A 13 -38.51 -31.77 28.87
C GLY A 13 -37.34 -31.27 29.73
N ASN A 14 -36.20 -30.96 29.11
CA ASN A 14 -34.96 -30.60 29.79
C ASN A 14 -34.84 -29.10 30.16
N TRP A 15 -35.98 -28.41 30.24
CA TRP A 15 -36.05 -26.96 30.43
C TRP A 15 -35.17 -26.42 31.55
N ASN A 16 -35.03 -27.17 32.66
CA ASN A 16 -34.28 -26.73 33.82
C ASN A 16 -32.76 -26.72 33.54
N GLU A 17 -32.23 -27.79 32.92
CA GLU A 17 -30.82 -27.83 32.52
C GLU A 17 -30.52 -26.78 31.44
N ASP A 18 -31.45 -26.58 30.49
CA ASP A 18 -31.31 -25.57 29.44
C ASP A 18 -31.23 -24.14 30.03
N VAL A 19 -32.10 -23.82 31.01
CA VAL A 19 -32.06 -22.53 31.74
C VAL A 19 -30.75 -22.37 32.51
N TYR A 20 -30.31 -23.40 33.24
CA TYR A 20 -29.05 -23.33 33.98
C TYR A 20 -27.84 -23.13 33.05
N LEU A 21 -27.83 -23.81 31.90
CA LEU A 21 -26.78 -23.64 30.88
C LEU A 21 -26.77 -22.22 30.32
N GLU A 22 -27.93 -21.64 30.00
CA GLU A 22 -28.03 -20.24 29.55
C GLU A 22 -27.52 -19.26 30.61
N GLU A 23 -27.82 -19.49 31.89
CA GLU A 23 -27.32 -18.66 32.99
C GLU A 23 -25.80 -18.74 33.14
N GLU A 24 -25.19 -19.92 33.06
CA GLU A 24 -23.74 -20.07 33.12
C GLU A 24 -23.04 -19.43 31.92
N LEU A 25 -23.58 -19.62 30.71
CA LEU A 25 -23.08 -18.97 29.50
C LEU A 25 -23.16 -17.44 29.62
N MET A 26 -24.24 -16.91 30.19
CA MET A 26 -24.39 -15.48 30.43
C MET A 26 -23.37 -14.98 31.47
N LYS A 27 -23.16 -15.71 32.56
CA LYS A 27 -22.16 -15.34 33.59
C LYS A 27 -20.75 -15.30 33.01
N ASP A 28 -20.35 -16.31 32.22
CA ASP A 28 -19.05 -16.33 31.55
C ASP A 28 -18.92 -15.19 30.53
N PHE A 29 -19.97 -14.93 29.75
CA PHE A 29 -20.00 -13.81 28.82
C PHE A 29 -19.80 -12.47 29.52
N LEU A 30 -20.53 -12.19 30.61
CA LEU A 30 -20.40 -10.95 31.38
C LEU A 30 -19.00 -10.83 32.00
N ALA A 31 -18.48 -11.91 32.58
CA ALA A 31 -17.12 -11.92 33.13
C ALA A 31 -16.06 -11.63 32.06
N LYS A 32 -16.19 -12.21 30.86
CA LYS A 32 -15.30 -11.93 29.73
C LYS A 32 -15.46 -10.50 29.20
N ARG A 33 -16.69 -9.98 29.14
CA ARG A 33 -17.00 -8.60 28.72
C ARG A 33 -16.33 -7.60 29.64
N ASP A 34 -16.48 -7.78 30.95
CA ASP A 34 -15.97 -6.87 31.97
C ASP A 34 -14.43 -6.90 32.00
N LYS A 35 -13.82 -8.06 31.73
CA LYS A 35 -12.36 -8.20 31.54
C LYS A 35 -11.86 -7.72 30.17
N GLY A 36 -12.75 -7.37 29.24
CA GLY A 36 -12.36 -6.96 27.89
C GLY A 36 -11.78 -8.09 27.03
N GLN A 37 -12.17 -9.34 27.29
CA GLN A 37 -11.64 -10.56 26.65
C GLN A 37 -12.56 -11.11 25.56
N LEU A 38 -13.69 -10.46 25.27
CA LEU A 38 -14.53 -10.88 24.15
C LEU A 38 -13.80 -10.68 22.83
N LEU A 39 -13.98 -11.62 21.90
CA LEU A 39 -13.36 -11.57 20.57
C LEU A 39 -13.65 -10.25 19.85
N ILE A 40 -14.88 -9.72 19.98
CA ILE A 40 -15.26 -8.43 19.37
C ILE A 40 -14.50 -7.25 19.98
N GLN A 41 -14.24 -7.27 21.29
CA GLN A 41 -13.51 -6.19 21.97
C GLN A 41 -12.03 -6.20 21.56
N ARG A 42 -11.40 -7.39 21.53
CA ARG A 42 -10.02 -7.57 21.08
C ARG A 42 -9.84 -7.18 19.61
N ASN A 43 -10.73 -7.67 18.75
CA ASN A 43 -10.76 -7.36 17.32
C ASN A 43 -10.84 -5.85 17.08
N ARG A 44 -11.74 -5.17 17.81
CA ARG A 44 -11.91 -3.72 17.70
C ARG A 44 -10.63 -2.96 18.08
N ARG A 45 -9.97 -3.31 19.17
CA ARG A 45 -8.71 -2.67 19.60
C ARG A 45 -7.60 -2.82 18.55
N LEU A 46 -7.41 -4.04 18.03
CA LEU A 46 -6.40 -4.30 17.00
C LEU A 46 -6.71 -3.52 15.71
N LYS A 47 -7.97 -3.51 15.27
CA LYS A 47 -8.41 -2.71 14.11
C LYS A 47 -8.21 -1.21 14.33
N GLU A 48 -8.54 -0.70 15.52
CA GLU A 48 -8.35 0.72 15.86
C GLU A 48 -6.87 1.13 15.75
N ASN A 49 -5.93 0.26 16.12
CA ASN A 49 -4.50 0.51 15.93
C ASN A 49 -4.08 0.42 14.46
N LEU A 50 -4.40 -0.68 13.77
CA LEU A 50 -3.96 -0.91 12.39
C LEU A 50 -4.57 0.09 11.39
N LEU A 51 -5.82 0.49 11.60
CA LEU A 51 -6.53 1.46 10.78
C LEU A 51 -6.42 2.89 11.30
N ARG A 52 -5.59 3.13 12.33
CA ARG A 52 -5.32 4.48 12.83
C ARG A 52 -4.80 5.35 11.68
N PRO A 53 -5.43 6.51 11.40
CA PRO A 53 -4.93 7.45 10.39
C PRO A 53 -3.50 7.88 10.70
N MET A 54 -2.65 7.88 9.67
CA MET A 54 -1.24 8.23 9.77
C MET A 54 -0.94 9.46 8.91
N GLN A 55 0.00 10.28 9.36
CA GLN A 55 0.52 11.40 8.57
C GLN A 55 1.75 10.93 7.79
N LEU A 56 1.75 11.15 6.48
CA LEU A 56 2.89 10.91 5.61
C LEU A 56 3.87 12.07 5.69
N SER A 57 5.15 11.78 5.45
CA SER A 57 6.16 12.84 5.29
C SER A 57 5.89 13.60 4.00
N ILE A 58 6.06 14.92 4.05
CA ILE A 58 5.94 15.80 2.90
C ILE A 58 7.34 16.09 2.39
N SER A 59 7.55 15.93 1.09
CA SER A 59 8.79 16.29 0.41
C SER A 59 8.54 17.52 -0.46
N GLU A 60 9.16 18.65 -0.13
CA GLU A 60 8.99 19.90 -0.87
C GLU A 60 9.79 19.91 -2.20
N ASP A 61 10.91 19.19 -2.24
CA ASP A 61 11.81 19.11 -3.38
C ASP A 61 11.56 17.87 -4.26
N GLY A 62 10.60 17.03 -3.90
CA GLY A 62 10.21 15.83 -4.65
C GLY A 62 11.11 14.61 -4.41
N TYR A 63 12.10 14.70 -3.52
CA TYR A 63 13.00 13.60 -3.17
C TYR A 63 12.58 12.90 -1.88
N ILE A 64 12.73 11.58 -1.86
CA ILE A 64 12.47 10.75 -0.68
C ILE A 64 13.75 10.63 0.13
N ARG A 65 13.64 10.71 1.45
CA ARG A 65 14.75 10.64 2.41
C ARG A 65 14.60 9.47 3.37
N TYR A 66 15.72 9.03 3.95
CA TYR A 66 15.69 8.10 5.07
C TYR A 66 14.97 8.76 6.27
N GLY A 67 14.03 8.02 6.86
CA GLY A 67 13.13 8.49 7.92
C GLY A 67 11.75 8.89 7.41
N ASP A 68 11.55 9.04 6.10
CA ASP A 68 10.26 9.45 5.55
C ASP A 68 9.19 8.38 5.70
N LYS A 69 7.98 8.82 6.05
CA LYS A 69 6.75 8.00 6.07
C LYS A 69 6.07 8.07 4.71
N VAL A 70 5.97 6.94 4.04
CA VAL A 70 5.46 6.80 2.67
C VAL A 70 4.48 5.64 2.55
N MET A 71 3.65 5.67 1.51
CA MET A 71 2.89 4.50 1.06
C MET A 71 3.57 3.87 -0.15
N LEU A 72 3.44 2.56 -0.31
CA LEU A 72 3.81 1.85 -1.54
C LEU A 72 2.54 1.53 -2.31
N VAL A 73 2.44 2.01 -3.54
CA VAL A 73 1.24 1.87 -4.36
C VAL A 73 1.57 1.26 -5.72
N ASN A 74 0.92 0.15 -6.05
CA ASN A 74 0.89 -0.42 -7.39
C ASN A 74 -0.20 0.31 -8.20
N PRO A 75 0.17 1.09 -9.24
CA PRO A 75 -0.79 1.86 -10.03
C PRO A 75 -1.71 0.94 -10.84
N ASP A 76 -2.92 1.43 -11.09
CA ASP A 76 -3.87 0.74 -11.96
C ASP A 76 -3.30 0.51 -13.37
N HIS A 77 -3.56 -0.68 -13.91
CA HIS A 77 -3.14 -1.08 -15.25
C HIS A 77 -4.10 -2.12 -15.82
N PRO A 78 -4.24 -2.21 -17.15
CA PRO A 78 -5.10 -3.20 -17.76
C PRO A 78 -4.60 -4.61 -17.44
N GLU A 79 -5.45 -5.38 -16.77
CA GLU A 79 -5.23 -6.82 -16.58
C GLU A 79 -5.80 -7.54 -17.81
N THR A 80 -4.93 -8.23 -18.54
CA THR A 80 -5.30 -8.97 -19.77
C THR A 80 -5.30 -10.48 -19.53
N GLU A 81 -4.71 -10.94 -18.41
CA GLU A 81 -4.50 -12.36 -18.13
C GLU A 81 -5.70 -12.99 -17.39
N ALA A 82 -6.63 -12.20 -16.84
CA ALA A 82 -7.77 -12.70 -16.06
C ALA A 82 -9.05 -11.85 -16.24
N ASP A 83 -10.21 -12.53 -16.30
CA ASP A 83 -11.52 -11.89 -16.40
C ASP A 83 -11.95 -11.18 -15.10
N LEU A 84 -11.46 -11.67 -13.95
CA LEU A 84 -11.77 -11.12 -12.63
C LEU A 84 -10.48 -10.65 -11.94
N PHE A 85 -10.41 -9.36 -11.63
CA PHE A 85 -9.26 -8.74 -10.99
C PHE A 85 -9.67 -7.58 -10.07
N LEU A 86 -8.79 -7.20 -9.13
CA LEU A 86 -8.91 -5.94 -8.39
C LEU A 86 -8.43 -4.77 -9.27
N GLY A 87 -9.36 -3.92 -9.69
CA GLY A 87 -9.05 -2.68 -10.39
C GLY A 87 -8.60 -1.57 -9.44
N GLY A 88 -8.11 -0.47 -10.01
CA GLY A 88 -7.69 0.73 -9.28
C GLY A 88 -6.30 0.62 -8.66
N ASP A 89 -5.91 1.64 -7.89
CA ASP A 89 -4.59 1.67 -7.26
C ASP A 89 -4.57 0.78 -6.01
N LEU A 90 -3.56 -0.08 -5.91
CA LEU A 90 -3.41 -1.00 -4.78
C LEU A 90 -2.26 -0.57 -3.88
N SER A 91 -2.53 -0.36 -2.60
CA SER A 91 -1.49 -0.07 -1.61
C SER A 91 -1.00 -1.34 -0.92
N LEU A 92 0.32 -1.42 -0.71
CA LEU A 92 0.92 -2.47 0.09
C LEU A 92 0.46 -2.34 1.54
N CYS A 93 -0.05 -3.42 2.11
CA CYS A 93 -0.60 -3.48 3.45
C CYS A 93 0.02 -4.63 4.22
N MET A 94 0.24 -4.43 5.52
CA MET A 94 0.49 -5.53 6.44
C MET A 94 -0.81 -6.26 6.79
N THR A 95 -0.74 -7.57 6.89
CA THR A 95 -1.90 -8.42 7.18
C THR A 95 -1.56 -9.38 8.32
N PRO A 96 -2.20 -9.22 9.50
CA PRO A 96 -2.05 -10.18 10.57
C PRO A 96 -2.72 -11.50 10.18
N ASP A 97 -2.26 -12.60 10.75
CA ASP A 97 -2.93 -13.89 10.63
C ASP A 97 -4.34 -13.80 11.22
N GLU A 98 -5.35 -14.29 10.49
CA GLU A 98 -6.76 -14.10 10.82
C GLU A 98 -7.12 -14.74 12.18
N ILE A 99 -6.67 -15.98 12.40
CA ILE A 99 -6.97 -16.72 13.63
C ILE A 99 -6.27 -16.03 14.81
N LYS A 100 -5.01 -15.67 14.65
CA LYS A 100 -4.23 -15.02 15.71
C LYS A 100 -4.68 -13.60 16.01
N ALA A 101 -5.15 -12.85 15.01
CA ALA A 101 -5.73 -11.51 15.19
C ALA A 101 -6.98 -11.51 16.09
N HIS A 102 -7.64 -12.66 16.27
CA HIS A 102 -8.73 -12.82 17.22
C HIS A 102 -8.27 -13.20 18.63
N LEU A 103 -7.05 -13.73 18.77
CA LEU A 103 -6.52 -14.27 20.01
C LEU A 103 -5.61 -13.28 20.75
N SER A 104 -4.89 -12.42 20.05
CA SER A 104 -3.98 -11.41 20.63
C SER A 104 -4.40 -9.97 20.32
N ASP A 105 -4.15 -9.08 21.27
CA ASP A 105 -4.26 -7.62 21.07
C ASP A 105 -2.99 -7.04 20.42
N GLU A 106 -1.92 -7.85 20.34
CA GLU A 106 -0.64 -7.48 19.75
C GLU A 106 -0.47 -8.05 18.34
N LEU A 107 0.28 -7.33 17.50
CA LEU A 107 0.72 -7.81 16.20
C LEU A 107 1.84 -8.84 16.38
N GLU A 108 1.55 -10.09 16.02
CA GLU A 108 2.59 -11.13 15.94
C GLU A 108 3.46 -10.96 14.69
N VAL A 109 4.77 -11.18 14.86
CA VAL A 109 5.78 -11.16 13.79
C VAL A 109 6.36 -12.57 13.64
N PRO A 110 6.55 -13.09 12.41
CA PRO A 110 6.29 -12.47 11.10
C PRO A 110 4.80 -12.33 10.79
N CYS A 111 4.44 -11.25 10.07
CA CYS A 111 3.10 -11.04 9.53
C CYS A 111 3.12 -11.04 8.01
N GLY A 112 1.98 -11.35 7.38
CA GLY A 112 1.85 -11.37 5.93
C GLY A 112 1.77 -9.97 5.32
N LEU A 113 1.91 -9.92 4.00
CA LEU A 113 1.67 -8.71 3.20
C LEU A 113 0.55 -9.00 2.20
N SER A 114 -0.28 -8.00 1.95
CA SER A 114 -1.31 -8.01 0.91
C SER A 114 -1.33 -6.65 0.20
N ALA A 115 -2.06 -6.58 -0.90
CA ALA A 115 -2.28 -5.34 -1.64
C ALA A 115 -3.78 -4.98 -1.57
N ALA A 116 -4.10 -3.82 -1.02
CA ALA A 116 -5.48 -3.39 -0.78
C ALA A 116 -5.82 -2.13 -1.56
N GLN A 117 -7.04 -2.06 -2.07
CA GLN A 117 -7.56 -0.90 -2.80
C GLN A 117 -7.86 0.25 -1.83
N THR A 118 -6.83 1.00 -1.44
CA THR A 118 -6.94 2.16 -0.57
C THR A 118 -5.83 3.17 -0.84
N LYS A 119 -6.18 4.44 -0.75
CA LYS A 119 -5.25 5.58 -0.82
C LYS A 119 -5.14 6.32 0.51
N ILE A 120 -5.84 5.84 1.53
CA ILE A 120 -5.89 6.49 2.84
C ILE A 120 -4.68 6.01 3.65
N PRO A 121 -3.81 6.92 4.14
CA PRO A 121 -2.68 6.54 4.97
C PRO A 121 -3.16 6.12 6.35
N VAL A 122 -2.91 4.86 6.69
CA VAL A 122 -3.21 4.24 7.98
C VAL A 122 -1.99 3.48 8.52
N GLY A 123 -2.03 3.08 9.79
CA GLY A 123 -0.97 2.30 10.43
C GLY A 123 -0.52 1.07 9.64
N ARG A 124 -1.45 0.46 8.90
CA ARG A 124 -1.28 -0.76 8.10
C ARG A 124 -0.54 -0.62 6.77
N ASN A 125 -0.57 0.57 6.15
CA ASN A 125 -0.01 0.81 4.80
C ASN A 125 1.00 1.96 4.77
N THR A 126 1.37 2.48 5.94
CA THR A 126 2.37 3.54 6.09
C THR A 126 3.69 2.94 6.51
N PHE A 127 4.70 3.05 5.63
CA PHE A 127 6.05 2.54 5.86
C PHE A 127 7.02 3.68 6.10
N THR A 128 8.03 3.44 6.94
CA THR A 128 9.16 4.33 7.13
C THR A 128 10.37 3.79 6.38
N ILE A 129 11.01 4.64 5.58
CA ILE A 129 12.23 4.32 4.85
C ILE A 129 13.40 4.30 5.84
N LEU A 130 14.01 3.14 6.04
CA LEU A 130 15.11 2.93 6.99
C LEU A 130 16.42 2.67 6.24
N CYS A 131 17.52 3.19 6.77
CA CYS A 131 18.86 2.89 6.27
C CYS A 131 19.22 1.41 6.50
N ALA A 132 19.91 0.78 5.53
CA ALA A 132 20.40 -0.59 5.66
C ALA A 132 21.73 -0.70 6.43
N ALA A 133 22.64 0.27 6.29
CA ALA A 133 23.91 0.36 7.03
C ALA A 133 24.58 1.75 6.89
N GLY A 134 24.80 2.46 8.00
CA GLY A 134 25.75 3.59 8.07
C GLY A 134 25.32 4.92 7.45
N GLU A 135 24.09 5.06 6.95
CA GLU A 135 23.56 6.32 6.41
C GLU A 135 22.78 7.11 7.46
N VAL A 136 22.77 8.44 7.28
CA VAL A 136 22.17 9.38 8.23
C VAL A 136 20.70 9.62 7.88
N ILE A 137 19.83 9.65 8.90
CA ILE A 137 18.42 10.05 8.76
C ILE A 137 18.36 11.43 8.08
N GLY A 138 17.49 11.59 7.08
CA GLY A 138 17.34 12.81 6.28
C GLY A 138 18.15 12.86 4.99
N GLN A 139 19.06 11.90 4.74
CA GLN A 139 19.74 11.78 3.45
C GLN A 139 18.77 11.30 2.36
N VAL A 140 18.90 11.86 1.15
CA VAL A 140 18.12 11.46 -0.03
C VAL A 140 18.44 10.03 -0.44
N LEU A 141 17.40 9.22 -0.59
CA LEU A 141 17.47 7.86 -1.12
C LEU A 141 17.70 7.91 -2.63
N ARG A 142 18.77 7.27 -3.10
CA ARG A 142 19.14 7.19 -4.52
C ARG A 142 18.89 5.79 -5.07
N TYR A 143 18.65 5.71 -6.38
CA TYR A 143 18.53 4.42 -7.07
C TYR A 143 19.78 3.57 -6.89
N GLY A 144 19.59 2.25 -6.71
CA GLY A 144 20.64 1.28 -6.46
C GLY A 144 21.11 1.20 -5.00
N GLN A 145 20.64 2.09 -4.12
CA GLN A 145 20.92 1.98 -2.68
C GLN A 145 20.01 0.96 -2.00
N ASN A 146 20.59 0.23 -1.05
CA ASN A 146 19.85 -0.72 -0.22
C ASN A 146 19.18 0.02 0.93
N PHE A 147 17.87 -0.14 1.07
CA PHE A 147 17.10 0.39 2.19
C PHE A 147 16.19 -0.70 2.77
N ARG A 148 15.58 -0.42 3.91
CA ARG A 148 14.58 -1.29 4.55
C ARG A 148 13.28 -0.52 4.73
N LEU A 149 12.16 -1.22 4.71
CA LEU A 149 10.86 -0.64 5.04
C LEU A 149 10.47 -1.08 6.44
N GLY A 150 10.30 -0.11 7.34
CA GLY A 150 9.77 -0.34 8.68
C GLY A 150 8.29 0.01 8.74
N ILE A 151 7.51 -0.72 9.55
CA ILE A 151 6.11 -0.39 9.79
C ILE A 151 5.83 -0.39 11.30
N ALA A 152 5.06 0.59 11.76
CA ALA A 152 4.68 0.70 13.17
C ALA A 152 3.32 0.07 13.46
N GLY A 153 2.49 -0.22 12.44
CA GLY A 153 1.14 -0.76 12.63
C GLY A 153 0.21 0.14 13.45
N GLY A 154 0.50 1.45 13.51
CA GLY A 154 -0.24 2.42 14.33
C GLY A 154 0.07 2.38 15.84
N PHE A 155 0.98 1.51 16.28
CA PHE A 155 1.46 1.45 17.66
C PHE A 155 2.51 2.55 17.91
N ALA A 156 2.22 3.46 18.85
CA ALA A 156 2.96 4.72 19.02
C ALA A 156 4.42 4.58 19.52
N ASP A 157 4.86 3.39 19.90
CA ASP A 157 6.20 3.16 20.46
C ASP A 157 6.81 1.80 20.05
N ARG A 158 6.18 1.11 19.10
CA ARG A 158 6.73 -0.11 18.51
C ARG A 158 6.85 0.10 17.02
N MET A 159 8.05 0.50 16.58
CA MET A 159 8.47 0.04 15.27
C MET A 159 8.55 -1.47 15.37
N ALA A 160 7.67 -2.18 14.64
CA ALA A 160 7.96 -3.56 14.37
C ALA A 160 9.25 -3.52 13.54
N ASN A 161 10.38 -3.80 14.19
CA ASN A 161 11.69 -3.98 13.55
C ASN A 161 11.70 -5.25 12.66
N ALA A 162 10.53 -5.65 12.14
CA ALA A 162 10.40 -6.55 11.04
C ALA A 162 11.16 -5.93 9.87
N LYS A 163 12.32 -6.51 9.58
CA LYS A 163 13.07 -6.21 8.36
C LYS A 163 12.19 -6.61 7.19
N ILE A 164 11.35 -5.71 6.68
CA ILE A 164 10.70 -5.93 5.40
C ILE A 164 11.71 -5.50 4.34
N LEU A 165 12.33 -6.52 3.76
CA LEU A 165 13.46 -6.46 2.84
C LEU A 165 12.88 -6.37 1.42
N ILE A 166 12.41 -5.18 1.00
CA ILE A 166 11.87 -4.97 -0.36
C ILE A 166 13.00 -4.61 -1.31
N ASN A 167 13.82 -5.62 -1.53
CA ASN A 167 14.41 -6.05 -2.77
C ASN A 167 15.14 -7.29 -2.32
N HIS A 168 14.71 -8.48 -2.73
CA HIS A 168 15.39 -9.69 -2.30
C HIS A 168 16.75 -9.73 -3.02
N CYS A 169 17.72 -8.92 -2.58
CA CYS A 169 19.06 -8.79 -3.17
C CYS A 169 19.80 -10.13 -3.23
N HIS A 170 19.29 -11.13 -2.51
CA HIS A 170 19.74 -12.52 -2.53
C HIS A 170 19.10 -13.39 -3.64
N THR A 171 17.97 -12.99 -4.25
CA THR A 171 17.30 -13.70 -5.38
C THR A 171 17.12 -12.82 -6.61
N ASN A 172 17.37 -11.53 -6.48
CA ASN A 172 17.21 -10.55 -7.55
C ASN A 172 15.79 -10.58 -8.18
N ARG A 173 14.75 -10.64 -7.32
CA ARG A 173 13.34 -10.65 -7.74
C ARG A 173 12.61 -9.42 -7.23
N GLY A 174 11.79 -8.83 -8.09
CA GLY A 174 10.94 -7.68 -7.78
C GLY A 174 9.69 -8.07 -7.00
N LEU A 175 9.07 -7.07 -6.35
CA LEU A 175 7.79 -7.22 -5.68
C LEU A 175 6.66 -7.18 -6.73
N VAL A 176 5.69 -8.08 -6.63
CA VAL A 176 4.52 -8.13 -7.52
C VAL A 176 3.22 -8.05 -6.73
N ALA A 177 2.25 -7.31 -7.25
CA ALA A 177 0.86 -7.36 -6.80
C ALA A 177 0.03 -8.19 -7.80
N HIS A 178 -0.48 -9.34 -7.36
CA HIS A 178 -1.32 -10.22 -8.16
C HIS A 178 -2.79 -9.80 -8.05
N ARG A 179 -3.24 -8.95 -9.00
CA ARG A 179 -4.60 -8.39 -9.01
C ARG A 179 -5.70 -9.43 -9.16
N HIS A 180 -5.40 -10.58 -9.75
CA HIS A 180 -6.33 -11.69 -9.97
C HIS A 180 -6.27 -12.78 -8.88
N LEU A 181 -5.24 -12.78 -8.02
CA LEU A 181 -5.15 -13.71 -6.89
C LEU A 181 -5.68 -13.02 -5.64
N PHE A 182 -6.91 -13.38 -5.28
CA PHE A 182 -7.58 -12.79 -4.14
C PHE A 182 -7.25 -13.53 -2.85
N LEU A 183 -6.86 -12.77 -1.83
CA LEU A 183 -6.75 -13.21 -0.44
C LEU A 183 -8.00 -12.76 0.32
N SER A 184 -8.61 -13.69 1.05
CA SER A 184 -9.55 -13.35 2.11
C SER A 184 -8.74 -13.05 3.35
N THR A 185 -8.59 -11.76 3.66
CA THR A 185 -7.86 -11.32 4.84
C THR A 185 -8.82 -10.84 5.91
N TYR A 186 -8.28 -10.62 7.11
CA TYR A 186 -8.98 -10.02 8.24
C TYR A 186 -9.71 -8.69 7.93
N PHE A 187 -9.31 -8.01 6.86
CA PHE A 187 -9.86 -6.73 6.43
C PHE A 187 -10.76 -6.83 5.19
N GLY A 188 -10.95 -8.04 4.65
CA GLY A 188 -11.77 -8.31 3.49
C GLY A 188 -10.95 -8.86 2.31
N LYS A 189 -11.45 -8.61 1.10
CA LYS A 189 -10.86 -9.13 -0.13
C LYS A 189 -9.70 -8.25 -0.59
N GLU A 190 -8.49 -8.79 -0.60
CA GLU A 190 -7.26 -8.11 -0.99
C GLU A 190 -6.52 -8.92 -2.07
N ALA A 191 -5.50 -8.33 -2.71
CA ALA A 191 -4.66 -9.01 -3.68
C ALA A 191 -3.42 -9.62 -3.00
N GLU A 192 -2.97 -10.76 -3.53
CA GLU A 192 -1.75 -11.41 -3.11
C GLU A 192 -0.51 -10.59 -3.52
N VAL A 193 0.50 -10.56 -2.65
CA VAL A 193 1.79 -9.93 -2.91
C VAL A 193 2.88 -10.98 -2.85
N ALA A 194 3.72 -11.04 -3.87
CA ALA A 194 4.80 -12.03 -3.98
C ALA A 194 6.12 -11.41 -4.45
N ALA A 195 7.21 -12.18 -4.34
CA ALA A 195 8.52 -11.81 -4.87
C ALA A 195 8.78 -12.55 -6.19
N HIS A 196 8.39 -11.93 -7.31
CA HIS A 196 8.56 -12.47 -8.65
C HIS A 196 8.68 -11.35 -9.68
N THR A 197 9.68 -11.42 -10.57
CA THR A 197 9.83 -10.46 -11.68
C THR A 197 9.15 -11.01 -12.92
N TYR A 198 8.05 -10.38 -13.35
CA TYR A 198 7.43 -10.67 -14.63
C TYR A 198 7.97 -9.74 -15.70
N LEU A 199 8.46 -10.32 -16.79
CA LEU A 199 8.97 -9.59 -17.94
C LEU A 199 8.02 -9.72 -19.13
N ASP A 200 8.00 -8.71 -19.99
CA ASP A 200 7.36 -8.76 -21.30
C ASP A 200 8.28 -9.39 -22.37
N SER A 201 7.81 -9.41 -23.63
CA SER A 201 8.58 -9.89 -24.78
C SER A 201 9.88 -9.13 -25.02
N HIS A 202 9.99 -7.89 -24.53
CA HIS A 202 11.14 -7.01 -24.67
C HIS A 202 12.06 -7.02 -23.45
N ARG A 203 11.82 -7.92 -22.48
CA ARG A 203 12.55 -8.02 -21.20
C ARG A 203 12.37 -6.78 -20.30
N VAL A 204 11.30 -6.04 -20.48
CA VAL A 204 10.89 -4.95 -19.60
C VAL A 204 9.95 -5.50 -18.53
N GLU A 205 10.04 -4.97 -17.30
CA GLU A 205 9.15 -5.39 -16.22
C GLU A 205 7.68 -5.06 -16.55
N LYS A 206 6.79 -6.02 -16.27
CA LYS A 206 5.35 -5.84 -16.45
C LYS A 206 4.80 -4.85 -15.41
N PRO A 207 3.68 -4.16 -15.71
CA PRO A 207 3.05 -3.21 -14.78
C PRO A 207 2.71 -3.74 -13.38
N LYS A 208 2.46 -5.05 -13.24
CA LYS A 208 2.26 -5.73 -11.94
C LYS A 208 3.48 -5.67 -11.00
N ASN A 209 4.67 -5.40 -11.54
CA ASN A 209 5.91 -5.19 -10.79
C ASN A 209 6.22 -3.72 -10.48
N HIS A 210 5.47 -2.77 -11.03
CA HIS A 210 5.71 -1.35 -10.80
C HIS A 210 5.09 -0.89 -9.47
N TRP A 211 5.88 -0.22 -8.64
CA TRP A 211 5.44 0.38 -7.39
C TRP A 211 5.87 1.83 -7.33
N MET A 212 5.00 2.68 -6.80
CA MET A 212 5.27 4.09 -6.54
C MET A 212 5.36 4.32 -5.04
N LEU A 213 6.40 5.03 -4.63
CA LEU A 213 6.49 5.58 -3.29
C LEU A 213 5.71 6.89 -3.24
N VAL A 214 4.73 6.96 -2.36
CA VAL A 214 3.81 8.09 -2.26
C VAL A 214 4.02 8.80 -0.93
N THR A 215 4.35 10.08 -1.01
CA THR A 215 4.49 11.02 0.12
C THR A 215 3.20 11.82 0.32
N GLY A 216 3.13 12.52 1.46
CA GLY A 216 2.05 13.47 1.73
C GLY A 216 2.12 14.67 0.78
N ASN A 217 0.96 15.22 0.42
CA ASN A 217 0.92 16.41 -0.42
C ASN A 217 1.30 17.66 0.40
N PRO A 218 2.22 18.52 -0.08
CA PRO A 218 2.49 19.83 0.54
C PRO A 218 1.29 20.79 0.46
N ARG A 219 0.37 20.60 -0.48
CA ARG A 219 -0.84 21.41 -0.65
C ARG A 219 -1.94 20.83 0.25
N LYS A 220 -2.43 21.63 1.20
CA LYS A 220 -3.36 21.24 2.29
C LYS A 220 -4.69 20.58 1.85
N ASP A 221 -5.02 20.61 0.57
CA ASP A 221 -6.33 20.19 0.06
C ASP A 221 -6.41 18.71 -0.35
N SER A 222 -5.28 17.98 -0.36
CA SER A 222 -5.24 16.54 -0.71
C SER A 222 -4.35 15.75 0.24
N SER A 223 -4.72 14.50 0.52
CA SER A 223 -4.04 13.68 1.53
C SER A 223 -2.75 13.07 0.99
N THR A 224 -2.67 12.80 -0.32
CA THR A 224 -1.52 12.13 -0.94
C THR A 224 -1.08 12.80 -2.25
N MET A 225 0.18 12.61 -2.62
CA MET A 225 0.68 13.04 -3.94
C MET A 225 -0.02 12.35 -5.13
N LEU A 226 -0.78 11.27 -4.91
CA LEU A 226 -1.57 10.60 -5.95
C LEU A 226 -2.80 11.39 -6.40
N ASP A 227 -3.26 12.32 -5.57
CA ASP A 227 -4.46 13.12 -5.84
C ASP A 227 -4.15 14.33 -6.72
N LEU A 228 -2.87 14.58 -7.02
CA LEU A 228 -2.48 15.65 -7.94
C LEU A 228 -2.81 15.25 -9.38
N PRO A 229 -3.40 16.17 -10.18
CA PRO A 229 -3.55 15.94 -11.60
C PRO A 229 -2.18 15.70 -12.23
N LYS A 230 -2.10 14.65 -13.07
CA LYS A 230 -0.89 14.30 -13.80
C LYS A 230 -0.41 15.53 -14.57
N PRO A 231 0.85 16.00 -14.39
CA PRO A 231 1.34 17.10 -15.18
C PRO A 231 1.21 16.74 -16.67
N PRO A 232 0.80 17.67 -17.54
CA PRO A 232 0.81 17.42 -18.98
C PRO A 232 2.23 16.99 -19.35
N ALA A 233 2.35 15.83 -19.98
CA ALA A 233 3.62 15.38 -20.49
C ALA A 233 4.16 16.48 -21.41
N GLU A 234 5.37 16.98 -21.13
CA GLU A 234 6.04 17.84 -22.09
C GLU A 234 6.31 16.98 -23.32
N ASP A 235 5.45 17.14 -24.34
CA ASP A 235 5.68 16.58 -25.66
C ASP A 235 7.08 17.00 -26.09
N THR A 236 7.89 15.98 -26.36
CA THR A 236 9.25 16.11 -26.84
C THR A 236 9.23 17.06 -28.02
N ARG A 237 9.74 18.28 -27.82
CA ARG A 237 9.91 19.25 -28.91
C ARG A 237 10.69 18.55 -30.01
N VAL A 238 10.00 18.29 -31.12
CA VAL A 238 10.59 17.90 -32.38
C VAL A 238 11.62 18.97 -32.71
N LEU A 239 12.90 18.64 -32.51
CA LEU A 239 13.99 19.46 -33.02
C LEU A 239 13.97 19.30 -34.53
N GLU A 240 13.50 20.33 -35.23
CA GLU A 240 13.62 20.43 -36.68
C GLU A 240 15.11 20.27 -37.07
N PRO A 241 15.43 19.57 -38.19
CA PRO A 241 16.80 19.41 -38.62
C PRO A 241 17.40 20.76 -39.03
N VAL A 242 18.53 21.08 -38.39
CA VAL A 242 19.43 22.16 -38.75
C VAL A 242 19.91 21.96 -40.19
N ALA A 243 19.60 22.91 -41.08
CA ALA A 243 20.19 23.01 -42.40
C ALA A 243 21.12 24.22 -42.46
N GLU A 244 22.42 23.98 -42.53
CA GLU A 244 23.46 24.90 -43.01
C GLU A 244 24.69 24.07 -43.47
N PRO A 245 25.63 24.57 -44.31
CA PRO A 245 25.74 25.92 -44.89
C PRO A 245 26.04 25.94 -46.42
N GLY A 246 25.77 27.05 -47.10
CA GLY A 246 26.21 27.29 -48.48
C GLY A 246 26.67 28.74 -48.67
N GLY A 247 27.98 28.95 -48.63
CA GLY A 247 28.60 30.28 -48.67
C GLY A 247 28.68 30.93 -50.06
N ARG A 248 28.44 32.25 -50.05
CA ARG A 248 29.08 33.35 -50.81
C ARG A 248 29.28 33.19 -52.32
N ASN A 249 28.67 34.12 -53.08
CA ASN A 249 29.42 35.11 -53.89
C ASN A 249 28.51 36.26 -54.36
N ALA A 250 28.93 37.49 -54.06
CA ALA A 250 28.65 38.74 -54.79
C ALA A 250 29.95 39.10 -55.56
N PRO A 251 30.05 40.12 -56.45
CA PRO A 251 29.20 41.32 -56.56
C PRO A 251 28.98 41.89 -57.99
N GLY A 252 28.18 42.98 -58.07
CA GLY A 252 28.52 44.15 -58.89
C GLY A 252 27.73 44.39 -60.19
N ALA A 253 26.78 45.33 -60.16
CA ALA A 253 26.53 46.25 -61.27
C ALA A 253 25.90 47.55 -60.74
N HIS A 254 26.59 48.66 -61.02
CA HIS A 254 26.27 50.03 -60.62
C HIS A 254 25.32 50.71 -61.61
N ALA A 255 24.61 51.72 -61.07
CA ALA A 255 24.09 52.94 -61.71
C ALA A 255 22.91 52.81 -62.68
N CYS A 256 22.08 53.82 -62.94
CA CYS A 256 21.58 55.03 -62.27
C CYS A 256 20.62 55.68 -63.31
N THR A 257 19.67 56.48 -62.84
CA THR A 257 18.91 57.54 -63.56
C THR A 257 17.64 57.20 -64.39
N ARG A 258 16.60 57.99 -64.06
CA ARG A 258 15.24 58.25 -64.61
C ARG A 258 15.27 58.90 -66.03
N PRO A 259 14.18 59.47 -66.62
CA PRO A 259 12.71 59.40 -66.38
C PRO A 259 11.86 59.16 -67.66
N MET A 260 10.56 58.85 -67.49
CA MET A 260 9.38 59.63 -67.95
C MET A 260 8.14 59.14 -67.22
#